data_AF-A0A4P7D4P3-F1
#
_entry.id   AF-A0A4P7D4P3-F1
#
_cell.length_a   1.000
_cell.length_b   1.000
_cell.length_c   1.000
_cell.angle_alpha   90.00
_cell.angle_beta   90.00
_cell.angle_gamma   90.00
#
_symmetry.space_group_name_H-M   'P 1'
#
loop_
_entity.id
_entity.type
_entity.pdbx_description
1 polymer ?
#
loop_
_entity_poly.entity_id
_entity_poly.type
_entity_poly.pdbx_seq_one_letter_code
_entity_poly.pdbx_strand_id
1 'polypeptide(L)'
;MKIKTQYIAPLSLWLVVRKRFSSNGLFVEPAWIGNGKQNGPLIFTSRILASFYAYVRNKYHQKDDSDNWRVIPMHEFDLLQHVRDCDGELWCMMGFGVTLEEPGSIIVTTGAPRTRYAPLYFAPPTDNDDVTLLFSQWVFDFIADEFKSIGLPKYDEELESIDEMDDATFAATLNTAIGRANICREPTARDRALWGVYSPLRDAWISGEDARCDNPAERAARTMH
;
A
#
# COMPACT_ATOMS: atom_id res chain seq x y z
N MET A 1 -11.17 18.20 13.78
CA MET A 1 -10.34 16.97 13.70
C MET A 1 -8.89 17.40 13.86
N LYS A 2 -8.11 16.80 14.77
CA LYS A 2 -6.69 17.15 14.92
C LYS A 2 -5.89 16.34 13.90
N ILE A 3 -5.25 17.01 12.94
CA ILE A 3 -4.30 16.39 12.02
C ILE A 3 -3.15 15.84 12.86
N LYS A 4 -2.82 14.55 12.68
CA LYS A 4 -1.76 13.88 13.45
C LYS A 4 -0.45 13.80 12.69
N THR A 5 -0.52 13.64 11.37
CA THR A 5 0.65 13.70 10.47
C THR A 5 0.40 14.75 9.41
N GLN A 6 1.31 15.72 9.30
CA GLN A 6 1.38 16.61 8.14
C GLN A 6 2.32 15.99 7.11
N TYR A 7 1.91 15.97 5.84
CA TYR A 7 2.76 15.49 4.75
C TYR A 7 2.52 16.28 3.47
N ILE A 8 3.51 16.23 2.58
CA ILE A 8 3.44 16.76 1.22
C ILE A 8 3.68 15.59 0.25
N ALA A 9 2.68 15.33 -0.60
CA ALA A 9 2.70 14.34 -1.67
C ALA A 9 1.75 14.79 -2.79
N PRO A 10 1.97 14.38 -4.05
CA PRO A 10 1.06 14.67 -5.16
C PRO A 10 -0.20 13.81 -5.15
N LEU A 11 -0.30 12.81 -4.27
CA LEU A 11 -1.44 11.89 -4.14
C LEU A 11 -1.90 11.80 -2.68
N SER A 12 -3.18 11.51 -2.46
CA SER A 12 -3.65 11.12 -1.14
C SER A 12 -3.04 9.80 -0.70
N LEU A 13 -2.58 9.75 0.55
CA LEU A 13 -1.96 8.56 1.12
C LEU A 13 -2.88 7.91 2.15
N TRP A 14 -2.89 6.58 2.16
CA TRP A 14 -3.79 5.76 2.96
C TRP A 14 -3.01 4.72 3.76
N LEU A 15 -3.49 4.37 4.94
CA LEU A 15 -2.92 3.33 5.79
C LEU A 15 -3.98 2.28 6.10
N VAL A 16 -3.56 1.02 6.14
CA VAL A 16 -4.37 -0.07 6.70
C VAL A 16 -3.86 -0.33 8.11
N VAL A 17 -4.71 -0.17 9.11
CA VAL A 17 -4.34 -0.27 10.52
C VAL A 17 -5.25 -1.25 11.27
N ARG A 18 -4.74 -1.83 12.36
CA ARG A 18 -5.54 -2.58 13.33
C ARG A 18 -5.39 -2.01 14.73
N LYS A 19 -6.39 -2.27 15.58
CA LYS A 19 -6.28 -2.02 17.02
C LYS A 19 -5.70 -3.25 17.69
N ARG A 20 -4.63 -3.07 18.46
CA ARG A 20 -3.99 -4.14 19.24
C ARG A 20 -3.86 -3.71 20.69
N PHE A 21 -4.18 -4.62 21.61
CA PHE A 21 -3.93 -4.43 23.03
C PHE A 21 -2.60 -5.09 23.38
N SER A 22 -1.67 -4.32 23.94
CA SER A 22 -0.40 -4.81 24.49
C SER A 22 -0.39 -4.63 26.01
N SER A 23 0.67 -5.11 26.67
CA SER A 23 0.92 -4.83 28.09
C SER A 23 0.97 -3.34 28.41
N ASN A 24 1.28 -2.50 27.41
CA ASN A 24 1.43 -1.05 27.54
C ASN A 24 0.15 -0.29 27.14
N GLY A 25 -0.94 -1.00 26.81
CA GLY A 25 -2.24 -0.42 26.48
C GLY A 25 -2.69 -0.63 25.03
N LEU A 26 -3.67 0.17 24.61
CA LEU A 26 -4.19 0.14 23.24
C LEU A 26 -3.23 0.86 22.28
N PHE A 27 -2.79 0.14 21.26
CA PHE A 27 -1.93 0.63 20.19
C PHE A 27 -2.60 0.45 18.83
N VAL A 28 -2.40 1.41 17.91
CA VAL A 28 -2.86 1.34 16.53
C VAL A 28 -1.69 0.91 15.67
N GLU A 29 -1.74 -0.31 15.16
CA GLU A 29 -0.65 -0.94 14.40
C GLU A 29 -0.94 -0.82 12.91
N PRO A 30 -0.05 -0.20 12.11
CA PRO A 30 -0.17 -0.21 10.65
C PRO A 30 0.20 -1.58 10.08
N ALA A 31 -0.32 -1.87 8.89
CA ALA A 31 0.11 -3.01 8.10
C ALA A 31 1.61 -2.85 7.82
N TRP A 32 2.38 -3.88 8.17
CA TRP A 32 3.83 -3.86 8.10
C TRP A 32 4.31 -4.82 7.01
N ILE A 33 5.27 -4.38 6.20
CA ILE A 33 5.87 -5.19 5.13
C ILE A 33 7.38 -4.93 5.06
N GLY A 34 8.12 -5.86 4.45
CA GLY A 34 9.56 -5.76 4.30
C GLY A 34 10.26 -7.10 4.11
N ASN A 35 11.58 -7.06 4.16
CA ASN A 35 12.46 -8.22 3.91
C ASN A 35 13.42 -8.52 5.07
N GLY A 36 13.13 -8.01 6.26
CA GLY A 36 14.00 -8.11 7.44
C GLY A 36 15.05 -7.01 7.51
N LYS A 37 15.57 -6.51 6.38
CA LYS A 37 16.52 -5.38 6.35
C LYS A 37 15.84 -4.04 6.20
N GLN A 38 14.86 -3.97 5.31
CA GLN A 38 14.01 -2.79 5.11
C GLN A 38 12.60 -3.21 5.50
N ASN A 39 12.10 -2.67 6.60
CA ASN A 39 10.74 -2.93 7.04
C ASN A 39 10.09 -1.66 7.53
N GLY A 40 8.77 -1.58 7.36
CA GLY A 40 7.99 -0.51 7.93
C GLY A 40 6.54 -0.50 7.47
N PRO A 41 5.82 0.58 7.81
CA PRO A 41 4.41 0.72 7.47
C PRO A 41 4.21 0.76 5.96
N LEU A 42 3.22 0.02 5.50
CA LEU A 42 2.72 0.04 4.15
C LEU A 42 1.76 1.22 3.96
N ILE A 43 2.20 2.22 3.22
CA ILE A 43 1.47 3.43 2.87
C ILE A 43 0.96 3.28 1.44
N PHE A 44 -0.35 3.27 1.26
CA PHE A 44 -0.99 3.06 -0.02
C PHE A 44 -1.23 4.38 -0.75
N THR A 45 -0.95 4.39 -2.05
CA THR A 45 -1.28 5.50 -2.97
C THR A 45 -2.71 5.44 -3.51
N SER A 46 -3.47 4.39 -3.17
CA SER A 46 -4.83 4.18 -3.66
C SER A 46 -5.77 3.74 -2.54
N ARG A 47 -6.90 4.45 -2.37
CA ARG A 47 -7.96 4.12 -1.41
C ARG A 47 -8.56 2.75 -1.69
N ILE A 48 -8.80 2.41 -2.97
CA ILE A 48 -9.32 1.10 -3.38
C ILE A 48 -8.33 0.00 -3.01
N LEU A 49 -7.04 0.18 -3.32
CA LEU A 49 -6.02 -0.81 -2.99
C LEU A 49 -5.92 -1.05 -1.47
N ALA A 50 -5.89 0.03 -0.67
CA ALA A 50 -5.89 -0.08 0.79
C ALA A 50 -7.14 -0.81 1.31
N SER A 51 -8.31 -0.49 0.76
CA SER A 51 -9.59 -1.08 1.19
C SER A 51 -9.73 -2.54 0.77
N PHE A 52 -9.27 -2.88 -0.43
CA PHE A 52 -9.15 -4.25 -0.89
C PHE A 52 -8.18 -5.05 0.00
N TYR A 53 -7.03 -4.46 0.34
CA TYR A 53 -6.05 -5.09 1.23
C TYR A 53 -6.64 -5.37 2.62
N ALA A 54 -7.34 -4.40 3.21
CA ALA A 54 -8.03 -4.59 4.49
C ALA A 54 -9.11 -5.68 4.40
N TYR A 55 -9.89 -5.71 3.31
CA TYR A 55 -10.89 -6.76 3.08
C TYR A 55 -10.26 -8.15 3.03
N VAL A 56 -9.20 -8.33 2.23
CA VAL A 56 -8.52 -9.63 2.10
C VAL A 56 -7.93 -10.05 3.44
N ARG A 57 -7.25 -9.14 4.16
CA ARG A 57 -6.74 -9.44 5.51
C ARG A 57 -7.84 -9.88 6.45
N ASN A 58 -8.96 -9.16 6.53
CA ASN A 58 -10.04 -9.54 7.43
C ASN A 58 -10.70 -10.87 7.04
N LYS A 59 -10.83 -11.16 5.74
CA LYS A 59 -11.46 -12.38 5.24
C LYS A 59 -10.57 -13.61 5.36
N TYR A 60 -9.25 -13.44 5.22
CA TYR A 60 -8.29 -14.54 5.13
C TYR A 60 -7.21 -14.48 6.21
N HIS A 61 -7.48 -13.78 7.31
CA HIS A 61 -6.58 -13.65 8.45
C HIS A 61 -6.11 -15.02 8.95
N GLN A 62 -4.86 -15.06 9.41
CA GLN A 62 -4.31 -16.23 10.10
C GLN A 62 -4.85 -16.30 11.53
N LYS A 63 -4.70 -17.46 12.18
CA LYS A 63 -5.22 -17.69 13.54
C LYS A 63 -4.64 -16.72 14.59
N ASP A 64 -3.46 -16.17 14.33
CA ASP A 64 -2.72 -15.19 15.14
C ASP A 64 -2.86 -13.74 14.62
N ASP A 65 -3.66 -13.51 13.59
CA ASP A 65 -4.02 -12.18 13.08
C ASP A 65 -5.47 -11.82 13.49
N SER A 66 -5.79 -10.53 13.39
CA SER A 66 -7.10 -9.97 13.70
C SER A 66 -7.92 -9.72 12.44
N ASP A 67 -9.24 -9.80 12.56
CA ASP A 67 -10.21 -9.46 11.51
C ASP A 67 -10.71 -8.00 11.57
N ASN A 68 -9.97 -7.14 12.26
CA ASN A 68 -10.36 -5.77 12.56
C ASN A 68 -9.52 -4.70 11.82
N TRP A 69 -8.88 -5.06 10.71
CA TRP A 69 -8.13 -4.14 9.87
C TRP A 69 -9.06 -3.10 9.24
N ARG A 70 -8.63 -1.83 9.24
CA ARG A 70 -9.39 -0.69 8.73
C ARG A 70 -8.50 0.25 7.95
N VAL A 71 -9.07 0.91 6.96
CA VAL A 71 -8.39 1.98 6.22
C VAL A 71 -8.59 3.30 6.96
N ILE A 72 -7.52 4.07 7.09
CA ILE A 72 -7.56 5.47 7.52
C ILE A 72 -6.72 6.32 6.56
N PRO A 73 -7.07 7.60 6.35
CA PRO A 73 -6.20 8.51 5.64
C PRO A 73 -4.92 8.75 6.44
N MET A 74 -3.79 8.94 5.76
CA MET A 74 -2.47 9.04 6.41
C MET A 74 -2.39 10.19 7.41
N HIS A 75 -3.07 11.32 7.16
CA HIS A 75 -3.05 12.48 8.05
C HIS A 75 -3.73 12.24 9.41
N GLU A 76 -4.51 11.15 9.55
CA GLU A 76 -5.13 10.73 10.81
C GLU A 76 -4.26 9.78 11.65
N PHE A 77 -3.21 9.22 11.05
CA PHE A 77 -2.21 8.41 11.74
C PHE A 77 -1.10 9.31 12.29
N ASP A 78 -0.53 8.96 13.43
CA ASP A 78 0.62 9.67 14.00
C ASP A 78 1.89 8.93 13.62
N LEU A 79 2.37 9.16 12.40
CA LEU A 79 3.52 8.45 11.88
C LEU A 79 4.78 8.84 12.64
N LEU A 80 4.92 10.11 13.06
CA LEU A 80 6.07 10.60 13.80
C LEU A 80 6.22 9.89 15.15
N GLN A 81 5.12 9.81 15.93
CA GLN A 81 5.13 9.06 17.18
C GLN A 81 5.47 7.60 16.93
N HIS A 82 4.93 7.00 15.86
CA HIS A 82 5.23 5.63 15.51
C HIS A 82 6.73 5.41 15.17
N VAL A 83 7.39 6.35 14.49
CA VAL A 83 8.84 6.28 14.22
C VAL A 83 9.63 6.30 15.52
N ARG A 84 9.26 7.22 16.43
CA ARG A 84 9.93 7.38 17.73
C ARG A 84 9.80 6.12 18.57
N ASP A 85 8.64 5.46 18.52
CA ASP A 85 8.41 4.18 19.20
C ASP A 85 9.23 3.01 18.60
N CYS A 86 9.74 3.16 17.37
CA CYS A 86 10.53 2.16 16.64
C CYS A 86 12.04 2.47 16.60
N ASP A 87 12.57 3.14 17.63
CA ASP A 87 14.00 3.52 17.73
C ASP A 87 14.49 4.48 16.62
N GLY A 88 13.59 5.28 16.05
CA GLY A 88 13.95 6.49 15.30
C GLY A 88 14.30 6.31 13.82
N GLU A 89 14.33 5.10 13.27
CA GLU A 89 14.51 4.89 11.82
C GLU A 89 13.36 4.06 11.26
N LEU A 90 12.79 4.45 10.11
CA LEU A 90 11.87 3.57 9.40
C LEU A 90 12.04 3.60 7.89
N TRP A 91 11.53 2.53 7.28
CA TRP A 91 11.24 2.48 5.85
C TRP A 91 9.74 2.63 5.62
N CYS A 92 9.32 3.74 5.04
CA CYS A 92 7.97 3.93 4.51
C CYS A 92 7.83 3.10 3.22
N MET A 93 6.96 2.09 3.23
CA MET A 93 6.75 1.22 2.06
C MET A 93 5.60 1.79 1.23
N MET A 94 5.91 2.50 0.14
CA MET A 94 4.89 3.12 -0.71
C MET A 94 4.23 2.08 -1.61
N GLY A 95 3.10 1.52 -1.18
CA GLY A 95 2.31 0.54 -1.90
C GLY A 95 1.49 1.14 -3.03
N PHE A 96 1.61 0.57 -4.22
CA PHE A 96 0.94 1.07 -5.42
C PHE A 96 0.32 -0.02 -6.32
N GLY A 97 0.49 -1.29 -5.99
CA GLY A 97 -0.20 -2.38 -6.71
C GLY A 97 -0.15 -3.69 -5.94
N VAL A 98 -0.72 -4.75 -6.52
CA VAL A 98 -0.66 -6.12 -5.99
C VAL A 98 0.08 -7.03 -6.95
N THR A 99 0.73 -8.06 -6.43
CA THR A 99 1.26 -9.16 -7.24
C THR A 99 0.15 -10.11 -7.65
N LEU A 100 0.21 -10.53 -8.90
CA LEU A 100 -0.78 -11.38 -9.55
C LEU A 100 -0.14 -12.70 -10.01
N GLU A 101 -0.88 -13.78 -9.92
CA GLU A 101 -0.54 -15.05 -10.56
C GLU A 101 -0.94 -14.99 -12.05
N GLU A 102 -2.11 -14.45 -12.35
CA GLU A 102 -2.62 -14.19 -13.69
C GLU A 102 -3.53 -12.96 -13.63
N PRO A 103 -3.93 -12.34 -14.75
CA PRO A 103 -4.79 -11.17 -14.72
C PRO A 103 -6.03 -11.39 -13.83
N GLY A 104 -6.18 -10.57 -12.79
CA GLY A 104 -7.26 -10.68 -11.80
C GLY A 104 -7.09 -11.73 -10.70
N SER A 105 -6.03 -12.54 -10.72
CA SER A 105 -5.72 -13.54 -9.68
C SER A 105 -4.63 -13.03 -8.74
N ILE A 106 -5.03 -12.55 -7.58
CA ILE A 106 -4.18 -11.87 -6.59
C ILE A 106 -3.53 -12.88 -5.66
N ILE A 107 -2.22 -12.75 -5.48
CA ILE A 107 -1.45 -13.64 -4.61
C ILE A 107 -1.64 -13.26 -3.15
N VAL A 108 -2.10 -14.22 -2.33
CA VAL A 108 -2.33 -14.10 -0.89
C VAL A 108 -1.75 -15.32 -0.18
N THR A 109 -0.47 -15.27 0.20
CA THR A 109 0.23 -16.42 0.81
C THR A 109 0.06 -16.46 2.33
N THR A 110 0.17 -15.30 3.00
CA THR A 110 0.17 -15.18 4.47
C THR A 110 -1.07 -14.47 5.01
N GLY A 111 -2.20 -14.55 4.28
CA GLY A 111 -3.45 -13.89 4.66
C GLY A 111 -3.55 -12.41 4.25
N ALA A 112 -2.48 -11.83 3.70
CA ALA A 112 -2.48 -10.50 3.11
C ALA A 112 -2.14 -10.56 1.61
N PRO A 113 -2.68 -9.65 0.77
CA PRO A 113 -2.22 -9.50 -0.60
C PRO A 113 -0.73 -9.17 -0.65
N ARG A 114 0.00 -9.88 -1.52
CA ARG A 114 1.36 -9.49 -1.86
C ARG A 114 1.31 -8.16 -2.59
N THR A 115 2.05 -7.18 -2.08
CA THR A 115 1.93 -5.79 -2.52
C THR A 115 3.19 -5.39 -3.28
N ARG A 116 3.02 -4.62 -4.35
CA ARG A 116 4.11 -3.92 -5.04
C ARG A 116 4.29 -2.57 -4.38
N TYR A 117 5.51 -2.28 -3.93
CA TYR A 117 5.80 -1.06 -3.19
C TYR A 117 7.21 -0.53 -3.49
N ALA A 118 7.42 0.76 -3.27
CA ALA A 118 8.74 1.40 -3.30
C ALA A 118 9.17 1.78 -1.86
N PRO A 119 10.34 1.32 -1.37
CA PRO A 119 10.82 1.62 -0.03
C PRO A 119 11.42 3.04 0.03
N LEU A 120 11.00 3.83 1.01
CA LEU A 120 11.52 5.15 1.30
C LEU A 120 12.09 5.20 2.71
N TYR A 121 13.38 5.50 2.81
CA TYR A 121 13.98 5.71 4.12
C TYR A 121 13.53 7.04 4.70
N PHE A 122 13.11 7.02 5.96
CA PHE A 122 12.74 8.19 6.72
C PHE A 122 13.47 8.20 8.06
N ALA A 123 14.29 9.24 8.26
CA ALA A 123 14.88 9.58 9.53
C ALA A 123 14.18 10.85 10.05
N PRO A 124 13.42 10.79 11.15
CA PRO A 124 12.87 11.98 11.77
C PRO A 124 14.01 12.84 12.31
N PRO A 125 13.86 14.19 12.28
CA PRO A 125 14.79 15.06 12.98
C PRO A 125 14.81 14.73 14.48
N THR A 126 15.95 14.93 15.13
CA THR A 126 16.18 14.64 16.56
C THR A 126 15.33 15.50 17.51
N ASP A 127 14.75 16.59 17.02
CA ASP A 127 14.01 17.55 17.82
C ASP A 127 12.52 17.17 17.98
N ASN A 128 11.90 17.64 19.07
CA ASN A 128 10.50 17.37 19.41
C ASN A 128 9.49 18.21 18.62
N ASP A 129 9.92 18.87 17.55
CA ASP A 129 9.08 19.80 16.79
C ASP A 129 8.03 19.07 15.94
N ASP A 130 6.99 19.82 15.55
CA ASP A 130 6.00 19.38 14.56
C ASP A 130 6.71 19.20 13.20
N VAL A 131 6.81 17.95 12.73
CA VAL A 131 7.48 17.62 11.46
C VAL A 131 6.45 17.45 10.36
N THR A 132 6.65 18.14 9.23
CA THR A 132 5.97 17.82 7.97
C THR A 132 6.79 16.78 7.21
N LEU A 133 6.19 15.63 6.94
CA LEU A 133 6.81 14.58 6.14
C LEU A 133 6.83 14.97 4.66
N LEU A 134 8.02 15.13 4.11
CA LEU A 134 8.20 15.37 2.69
C LEU A 134 8.51 14.05 1.98
N PHE A 135 7.54 13.54 1.21
CA PHE A 135 7.78 12.39 0.34
C PHE A 135 8.49 12.86 -0.93
N SER A 136 9.62 12.24 -1.24
CA SER A 136 10.44 12.66 -2.38
C SER A 136 9.72 12.43 -3.71
N GLN A 137 9.68 13.45 -4.58
CA GLN A 137 9.01 13.43 -5.88
C GLN A 137 9.39 12.21 -6.74
N TRP A 138 10.65 11.77 -6.69
CA TRP A 138 11.13 10.62 -7.47
C TRP A 138 10.25 9.37 -7.31
N VAL A 139 9.68 9.14 -6.12
CA VAL A 139 8.88 7.93 -5.87
C VAL A 139 7.56 7.96 -6.65
N PHE A 140 6.98 9.15 -6.79
CA PHE A 140 5.72 9.34 -7.50
C PHE A 140 5.95 9.31 -9.00
N ASP A 141 7.07 9.88 -9.47
CA ASP A 141 7.50 9.76 -10.86
C ASP A 141 7.73 8.29 -11.23
N PHE A 142 8.42 7.53 -10.37
CA PHE A 142 8.61 6.09 -10.53
C PHE A 142 7.27 5.34 -10.58
N ILE A 143 6.36 5.59 -9.64
CA ILE A 143 5.04 4.95 -9.61
C ILE A 143 4.21 5.29 -10.86
N ALA A 144 4.29 6.53 -11.35
CA ALA A 144 3.61 6.94 -12.58
C ALA A 144 4.16 6.21 -13.81
N ASP A 145 5.49 6.08 -13.93
CA ASP A 145 6.13 5.29 -14.99
C ASP A 145 5.74 3.81 -14.92
N GLU A 146 5.60 3.26 -13.71
CA GLU A 146 5.12 1.90 -13.50
C GLU A 146 3.67 1.74 -13.99
N PHE A 147 2.76 2.68 -13.68
CA PHE A 147 1.39 2.63 -14.22
C PHE A 147 1.35 2.76 -15.75
N LYS A 148 2.18 3.62 -16.32
CA LYS A 148 2.34 3.73 -17.77
C LYS A 148 2.79 2.42 -18.40
N SER A 149 3.68 1.67 -17.74
CA SER A 149 4.20 0.40 -18.23
C SER A 149 3.12 -0.69 -18.38
N ILE A 150 2.05 -0.62 -17.57
CA ILE A 150 0.90 -1.54 -17.65
C ILE A 150 -0.26 -0.97 -18.49
N GLY A 151 0.00 0.10 -19.24
CA GLY A 151 -0.97 0.71 -20.16
C GLY A 151 -1.95 1.67 -19.49
N LEU A 152 -1.58 2.25 -18.34
CA LEU A 152 -2.37 3.26 -17.61
C LEU A 152 -1.56 4.56 -17.40
N PRO A 153 -1.32 5.35 -18.47
CA PRO A 153 -0.45 6.54 -18.40
C PRO A 153 -1.03 7.74 -17.62
N LYS A 154 -2.30 7.68 -17.22
CA LYS A 154 -3.06 8.74 -16.54
C LYS A 154 -3.80 8.18 -15.31
N TYR A 155 -3.19 7.20 -14.65
CA TYR A 155 -3.86 6.50 -13.56
C TYR A 155 -3.99 7.36 -12.30
N ASP A 156 -3.13 8.34 -12.14
CA ASP A 156 -3.25 9.42 -11.16
C ASP A 156 -4.61 10.14 -11.24
N GLU A 157 -5.10 10.45 -12.45
CA GLU A 157 -6.46 11.03 -12.65
C GLU A 157 -7.57 10.09 -12.14
N GLU A 158 -7.38 8.76 -12.27
CA GLU A 158 -8.31 7.78 -11.69
C GLU A 158 -8.23 7.73 -10.16
N LEU A 159 -7.02 7.87 -9.59
CA LEU A 159 -6.82 7.91 -8.13
C LEU A 159 -7.50 9.13 -7.50
N GLU A 160 -7.34 10.31 -8.12
CA GLU A 160 -8.03 11.54 -7.70
C GLU A 160 -9.55 11.36 -7.78
N SER A 161 -10.06 10.81 -8.90
CA SER A 161 -11.49 10.55 -9.08
C SER A 161 -12.05 9.60 -8.00
N ILE A 162 -11.27 8.61 -7.56
CA ILE A 162 -11.65 7.69 -6.48
C ILE A 162 -11.75 8.41 -5.14
N ASP A 163 -10.82 9.32 -4.86
CA ASP A 163 -10.80 10.07 -3.60
C ASP A 163 -11.97 11.06 -3.49
N GLU A 164 -12.47 11.54 -4.63
CA GLU A 164 -13.65 12.42 -4.72
C GLU A 164 -15.00 11.67 -4.66
N MET A 165 -15.01 10.34 -4.74
CA MET A 165 -16.24 9.55 -4.66
C MET A 165 -16.91 9.68 -3.29
N ASP A 166 -18.24 9.80 -3.29
CA ASP A 166 -19.02 9.59 -2.07
C ASP A 166 -18.89 8.15 -1.56
N ASP A 167 -19.20 7.94 -0.28
CA ASP A 167 -19.00 6.64 0.37
C ASP A 167 -19.83 5.51 -0.26
N ALA A 168 -21.01 5.81 -0.81
CA ALA A 168 -21.87 4.80 -1.43
C ALA A 168 -21.30 4.33 -2.77
N THR A 169 -20.84 5.28 -3.59
CA THR A 169 -20.20 5.04 -4.89
C THR A 169 -18.86 4.33 -4.68
N PHE A 170 -18.07 4.78 -3.72
CA PHE A 170 -16.82 4.11 -3.36
C PHE A 170 -17.06 2.66 -2.92
N ALA A 171 -18.04 2.42 -2.04
CA ALA A 171 -18.38 1.08 -1.57
C ALA A 171 -18.84 0.16 -2.71
N ALA A 172 -19.63 0.67 -3.66
CA ALA A 172 -20.03 -0.08 -4.85
C ALA A 172 -18.82 -0.44 -5.72
N THR A 173 -17.95 0.53 -6.02
CA THR A 173 -16.71 0.32 -6.79
C THR A 173 -15.79 -0.70 -6.12
N LEU A 174 -15.60 -0.59 -4.80
CA LEU A 174 -14.81 -1.54 -4.02
C LEU A 174 -15.40 -2.96 -4.09
N ASN A 175 -16.72 -3.10 -3.96
CA ASN A 175 -17.37 -4.41 -4.08
C ASN A 175 -17.18 -5.02 -5.46
N THR A 176 -17.18 -4.22 -6.52
CA THR A 176 -16.85 -4.70 -7.86
C THR A 176 -15.39 -5.14 -7.95
N ALA A 177 -14.44 -4.35 -7.44
CA ALA A 177 -13.03 -4.72 -7.39
C ALA A 177 -12.80 -6.05 -6.66
N ILE A 178 -13.49 -6.25 -5.53
CA ILE A 178 -13.49 -7.50 -4.77
C ILE A 178 -14.08 -8.65 -5.58
N GLY A 179 -15.24 -8.45 -6.23
CA GLY A 179 -15.91 -9.49 -7.01
C GLY A 179 -15.15 -9.89 -8.28
N ARG A 180 -14.31 -9.00 -8.81
CA ARG A 180 -13.42 -9.26 -9.96
C ARG A 180 -12.10 -9.93 -9.58
N ALA A 181 -11.77 -10.02 -8.28
CA ALA A 181 -10.55 -10.63 -7.80
C ALA A 181 -10.73 -12.13 -7.54
N ASN A 182 -9.84 -12.94 -8.12
CA ASN A 182 -9.57 -14.30 -7.67
C ASN A 182 -8.41 -14.30 -6.67
N ILE A 183 -8.40 -15.24 -5.74
CA ILE A 183 -7.35 -15.35 -4.71
C ILE A 183 -6.49 -16.59 -4.97
N CYS A 184 -5.21 -16.39 -5.24
CA CYS A 184 -4.22 -17.44 -5.40
C CYS A 184 -3.39 -17.57 -4.10
N ARG A 185 -3.38 -18.77 -3.50
CA ARG A 185 -2.60 -19.06 -2.28
C ARG A 185 -1.31 -19.81 -2.55
N GLU A 186 -1.25 -20.50 -3.67
CA GLU A 186 -0.14 -21.36 -4.10
C GLU A 186 0.37 -20.85 -5.45
N PRO A 187 1.09 -19.70 -5.46
CA PRO A 187 1.57 -19.11 -6.70
C PRO A 187 2.60 -20.02 -7.37
N THR A 188 2.61 -20.05 -8.69
CA THR A 188 3.59 -20.84 -9.44
C THR A 188 4.94 -20.14 -9.48
N ALA A 189 6.03 -20.91 -9.54
CA ALA A 189 7.35 -20.35 -9.80
C ALA A 189 7.38 -19.81 -11.24
N ARG A 190 7.63 -18.51 -11.40
CA ARG A 190 7.70 -17.84 -12.71
C ARG A 190 8.97 -17.01 -12.82
N ASP A 191 9.47 -16.90 -14.05
CA ASP A 191 10.63 -16.07 -14.38
C ASP A 191 10.35 -14.57 -14.20
N ARG A 192 9.09 -14.16 -14.36
CA ARG A 192 8.62 -12.78 -14.15
C ARG A 192 7.32 -12.79 -13.39
N ALA A 193 7.27 -11.98 -12.33
CA ALA A 193 6.03 -11.77 -11.60
C ALA A 193 5.12 -10.80 -12.37
N LEU A 194 3.82 -11.07 -12.35
CA LEU A 194 2.81 -10.12 -12.78
C LEU A 194 2.44 -9.23 -11.60
N TRP A 195 2.10 -7.99 -11.90
CA TRP A 195 1.53 -7.08 -10.92
C TRP A 195 0.43 -6.25 -11.57
N GLY A 196 -0.41 -5.61 -10.77
CA GLY A 196 -1.48 -4.79 -11.30
C GLY A 196 -2.21 -3.94 -10.27
N VAL A 197 -3.17 -3.20 -10.79
CA VAL A 197 -4.08 -2.30 -10.06
C VAL A 197 -5.49 -2.46 -10.58
N TYR A 198 -6.48 -2.08 -9.78
CA TYR A 198 -7.86 -2.07 -10.23
C TYR A 198 -8.20 -0.71 -10.84
N SER A 199 -8.57 -0.68 -12.12
CA SER A 199 -9.05 0.53 -12.79
C SER A 199 -10.58 0.56 -12.77
N PRO A 200 -11.22 1.52 -12.07
CA PRO A 200 -12.67 1.69 -12.13
C PRO A 200 -13.17 2.04 -13.53
N LEU A 201 -12.40 2.80 -14.31
CA LEU A 201 -12.78 3.17 -15.69
C LEU A 201 -12.87 1.95 -16.61
N ARG A 202 -11.99 0.97 -16.40
CA ARG A 202 -11.96 -0.27 -17.18
C ARG A 202 -12.74 -1.42 -16.52
N ASP A 203 -13.26 -1.20 -15.32
CA ASP A 203 -13.95 -2.20 -14.50
C ASP A 203 -13.16 -3.53 -14.34
N ALA A 204 -11.84 -3.43 -14.21
CA ALA A 204 -10.96 -4.59 -14.25
C ALA A 204 -9.63 -4.39 -13.50
N TRP A 205 -9.05 -5.50 -13.07
CA TRP A 205 -7.65 -5.58 -12.63
C TRP A 205 -6.74 -5.55 -13.86
N ILE A 206 -6.05 -4.43 -14.04
CA ILE A 206 -5.10 -4.20 -15.13
C ILE A 206 -3.74 -4.67 -14.67
N SER A 207 -3.09 -5.51 -15.47
CA SER A 207 -1.84 -6.16 -15.09
C SER A 207 -0.77 -6.03 -16.17
N GLY A 208 0.50 -6.04 -15.75
CA GLY A 208 1.64 -6.22 -16.63
C GLY A 208 2.74 -7.02 -15.96
N GLU A 209 3.70 -7.47 -16.78
CA GLU A 209 4.91 -8.10 -16.29
C GLU A 209 5.83 -7.07 -15.64
N ASP A 210 6.58 -7.51 -14.64
CA ASP A 210 7.66 -6.71 -14.09
C ASP A 210 8.70 -6.38 -15.17
N ALA A 211 8.96 -5.08 -15.37
CA ALA A 211 9.96 -4.64 -16.33
C ALA A 211 11.35 -5.05 -15.83
N ARG A 212 12.16 -5.64 -16.72
CA ARG A 212 13.58 -5.94 -16.41
C ARG A 212 14.25 -4.66 -15.93
N CYS A 213 14.80 -4.72 -14.72
CA CYS A 213 15.44 -3.60 -14.08
C CYS A 213 16.96 -3.77 -14.11
N ASP A 214 17.60 -3.00 -15.00
CA ASP A 214 19.06 -2.98 -15.13
C ASP A 214 19.70 -1.94 -14.18
N ASN A 215 18.90 -1.04 -13.59
CA ASN A 215 19.35 -0.04 -12.61
C ASN A 215 19.30 -0.61 -11.17
N PRO A 216 20.43 -0.65 -10.43
CA PRO A 216 20.48 -1.21 -9.07
C PRO A 216 19.60 -0.50 -8.04
N ALA A 217 19.38 0.82 -8.15
CA ALA A 217 18.55 1.58 -7.21
C ALA A 217 17.05 1.30 -7.41
N GLU A 218 16.61 1.23 -8.68
CA GLU A 218 15.27 0.78 -9.04
C GLU A 218 15.07 -0.72 -8.74
N ARG A 219 16.13 -1.53 -8.87
CA ARG A 219 16.07 -2.96 -8.54
C ARG A 219 15.78 -3.19 -7.06
N ALA A 220 16.38 -2.39 -6.16
CA ALA A 220 16.06 -2.43 -4.74
C ALA A 220 14.59 -2.07 -4.48
N ALA A 221 14.06 -1.07 -5.19
CA ALA A 221 12.66 -0.66 -5.10
C ALA A 221 11.67 -1.67 -5.75
N ARG A 222 12.13 -2.49 -6.69
CA ARG A 222 11.31 -3.54 -7.35
C ARG A 222 11.36 -4.90 -6.68
N THR A 223 12.16 -5.06 -5.61
CA THR A 223 12.24 -6.36 -4.90
C THR A 223 10.91 -6.68 -4.23
N MET A 224 10.09 -7.50 -4.89
CA MET A 224 8.75 -7.85 -4.43
C MET A 224 8.82 -8.75 -3.20
N HIS A 225 8.06 -8.42 -2.17
CA HIS A 225 7.91 -9.25 -0.97
C HIS A 225 6.45 -9.46 -0.64
#